data_AF-A0A9D1ZLC6-F1
#
_entry.id   AF-A0A9D1ZLC6-F1
#
_cell.length_a   1.000
_cell.length_b   1.000
_cell.length_c   1.000
_cell.angle_alpha   90.00
_cell.angle_beta   90.00
_cell.angle_gamma   90.00
#
_symmetry.space_group_name_H-M   'P 1'
#
loop_
_entity.id
_entity.type
_entity.pdbx_description
1 polymer ?
#
loop_
_entity_poly.entity_id
_entity_poly.type
_entity_poly.pdbx_seq_one_letter_code
_entity_poly.pdbx_strand_id
1 'polypeptide(L)'
;MKIKTIFLKLVTAIIDLFVLFFVFTLTMGIVSSIKESSIFGLQILTASSLFLGCLVIFGISYYLFRIFLLIDQRDFFSKIALHAVKMIRYLFIAEFVILLGIMPFVYYTADHGDAPGLIIIVGAVVFLPLAIATFVYTMEQILDNSIKMKDENDLTI
;
A
#
# COMPACT_ATOMS: atom_id res chain seq x y z
N MET A 1 -24.68 18.93 8.99
CA MET A 1 -23.29 19.15 8.49
C MET A 1 -23.05 18.27 7.26
N LYS A 2 -22.55 18.82 6.15
CA LYS A 2 -22.13 18.03 4.98
C LYS A 2 -20.69 17.58 5.24
N ILE A 3 -20.46 16.28 5.46
CA ILE A 3 -19.10 15.74 5.56
C ILE A 3 -18.51 15.83 4.14
N LYS A 4 -17.38 16.51 4.00
CA LYS A 4 -16.65 16.62 2.73
C LYS A 4 -15.25 16.08 2.95
N THR A 5 -14.89 15.05 2.19
CA THR A 5 -13.58 14.38 2.25
C THR A 5 -12.54 14.99 1.30
N ILE A 6 -12.75 16.21 0.83
CA ILE A 6 -11.85 16.91 -0.12
C ILE A 6 -10.41 16.95 0.42
N PHE A 7 -10.24 17.24 1.70
CA PHE A 7 -8.92 17.25 2.33
C PHE A 7 -8.23 15.88 2.24
N LEU A 8 -8.94 14.79 2.56
CA LEU A 8 -8.38 13.43 2.51
C LEU A 8 -7.99 13.05 1.08
N LYS A 9 -8.84 13.36 0.10
CA LYS A 9 -8.56 13.14 -1.33
C LYS A 9 -7.29 13.87 -1.78
N LEU A 10 -7.11 15.13 -1.37
CA LEU A 10 -5.92 15.92 -1.70
C LEU A 10 -4.66 15.32 -1.06
N VAL A 11 -4.73 14.94 0.22
CA VAL A 11 -3.59 14.31 0.91
C VAL A 11 -3.20 13.01 0.24
N THR A 12 -4.16 12.14 -0.11
CA THR A 12 -3.88 10.88 -0.82
C THR A 12 -3.23 11.14 -2.18
N ALA A 13 -3.73 12.10 -2.96
CA ALA A 13 -3.13 12.45 -4.26
C ALA A 13 -1.69 12.98 -4.14
N ILE A 14 -1.39 13.75 -3.09
CA ILE A 14 -0.02 14.23 -2.82
C ILE A 14 0.90 13.06 -2.46
N ILE A 15 0.42 12.11 -1.66
CA ILE A 15 1.18 10.90 -1.32
C ILE A 15 1.47 10.07 -2.58
N ASP A 16 0.48 9.86 -3.45
CA ASP A 16 0.65 9.13 -4.71
C ASP A 16 1.70 9.79 -5.61
N LEU A 17 1.69 11.13 -5.71
CA LEU A 17 2.68 11.88 -6.47
C LEU A 17 4.09 11.74 -5.86
N PHE A 18 4.19 11.80 -4.53
CA PHE A 18 5.46 11.62 -3.83
C PHE A 18 6.03 10.21 -4.04
N VAL A 19 5.19 9.18 -3.94
CA VAL A 19 5.58 7.79 -4.21
C VAL A 19 6.06 7.62 -5.65
N LEU A 20 5.33 8.18 -6.62
CA LEU A 20 5.72 8.12 -8.03
C LEU A 20 7.10 8.76 -8.26
N PHE A 21 7.33 9.95 -7.71
CA PHE A 21 8.61 10.65 -7.81
C PHE A 21 9.74 9.84 -7.17
N PHE A 22 9.50 9.24 -6.00
CA PHE A 22 10.49 8.46 -5.27
C PHE A 22 10.85 7.16 -6.01
N VAL A 23 9.85 6.41 -6.49
CA VAL A 23 10.04 5.18 -7.28
C VAL A 23 10.79 5.48 -8.57
N PHE A 24 10.43 6.57 -9.27
CA PHE A 24 11.13 7.00 -10.48
C PHE A 24 12.62 7.30 -10.21
N THR A 25 12.90 8.06 -9.15
CA THR A 25 14.27 8.45 -8.77
C THR A 25 15.11 7.22 -8.37
N LEU A 26 14.56 6.33 -7.53
CA LEU A 26 15.25 5.11 -7.12
C LEU A 26 15.54 4.19 -8.30
N THR A 27 14.56 3.99 -9.19
CA THR A 27 14.73 3.16 -10.38
C THR A 27 15.83 3.73 -11.28
N MET A 28 15.84 5.03 -11.54
CA MET A 28 16.91 5.67 -12.32
C MET A 28 18.28 5.48 -11.66
N GLY A 29 18.36 5.60 -10.34
CA GLY A 29 19.57 5.31 -9.56
C GLY A 29 20.07 3.87 -9.79
N ILE A 30 19.18 2.89 -9.66
CA ILE A 30 19.49 1.47 -9.86
C ILE A 30 19.96 1.22 -11.30
N VAL A 31 19.23 1.72 -12.30
CA VAL A 31 19.55 1.53 -13.72
C VAL A 31 20.88 2.18 -14.11
N SER A 32 21.18 3.39 -13.60
CA SER A 32 22.44 4.07 -13.89
C SER A 32 23.67 3.38 -13.26
N SER A 33 23.45 2.54 -12.25
CA SER A 33 24.48 1.75 -11.57
C SER A 33 24.75 0.39 -12.24
N ILE A 34 24.10 0.07 -13.37
CA ILE A 34 24.37 -1.13 -14.17
C ILE A 34 25.73 -0.98 -14.86
N LYS A 35 26.81 -1.29 -14.13
CA LYS A 35 28.18 -1.40 -14.68
C LYS A 35 28.73 -2.82 -14.60
N GLU A 36 28.19 -3.63 -13.69
CA GLU A 36 28.60 -5.02 -13.48
C GLU A 36 27.50 -5.99 -13.91
N SER A 37 27.84 -6.92 -14.80
CA SER A 37 26.91 -7.93 -15.33
C SER A 37 26.44 -8.94 -14.28
N SER A 38 27.17 -9.10 -13.18
CA SER A 38 26.89 -10.05 -12.09
C SER A 38 25.62 -9.67 -11.29
N ILE A 39 25.33 -8.38 -11.15
CA ILE A 39 24.22 -7.87 -10.32
C ILE A 39 22.99 -7.44 -11.11
N PHE A 40 23.08 -7.48 -12.45
CA PHE A 40 22.03 -7.03 -13.36
C PHE A 40 20.67 -7.68 -13.08
N GLY A 41 20.66 -8.99 -12.77
CA GLY A 41 19.44 -9.71 -12.41
C GLY A 41 18.78 -9.20 -11.12
N LEU A 42 19.58 -8.92 -10.08
CA LEU A 42 19.09 -8.39 -8.80
C LEU A 42 18.55 -6.96 -8.95
N GLN A 43 19.21 -6.14 -9.77
CA GLN A 43 18.80 -4.77 -10.06
C GLN A 43 17.47 -4.73 -10.83
N ILE A 44 17.29 -5.59 -11.84
CA ILE A 44 16.02 -5.71 -12.57
C ILE A 44 14.91 -6.19 -11.65
N LEU A 45 15.16 -7.23 -10.85
CA LEU A 45 14.19 -7.73 -9.89
C LEU A 45 13.73 -6.60 -8.96
N THR A 46 14.68 -5.85 -8.39
CA THR A 46 14.39 -4.72 -7.50
C THR A 46 13.60 -3.62 -8.19
N ALA A 47 14.02 -3.21 -9.39
CA ALA A 47 13.31 -2.18 -10.16
C ALA A 47 11.88 -2.63 -10.50
N SER A 48 11.69 -3.89 -10.92
CA SER A 48 10.37 -4.43 -11.18
C SER A 48 9.50 -4.49 -9.92
N SER A 49 10.04 -4.90 -8.77
CA SER A 49 9.34 -4.86 -7.48
C SER A 49 8.90 -3.45 -7.10
N LEU A 50 9.77 -2.44 -7.28
CA LEU A 50 9.42 -1.04 -7.00
C LEU A 50 8.29 -0.53 -7.91
N PHE A 51 8.33 -0.82 -9.21
CA PHE A 51 7.26 -0.45 -10.13
C PHE A 51 5.94 -1.17 -9.83
N LEU A 52 5.99 -2.48 -9.56
CA LEU A 52 4.80 -3.25 -9.20
C LEU A 52 4.21 -2.75 -7.88
N GLY A 53 5.04 -2.43 -6.88
CA GLY A 53 4.58 -1.86 -5.62
C GLY A 53 3.91 -0.50 -5.80
N CYS A 54 4.48 0.36 -6.67
CA CYS A 54 3.86 1.63 -7.05
C CYS A 54 2.44 1.44 -7.64
N LEU A 55 2.25 0.43 -8.49
CA LEU A 55 0.94 0.13 -9.07
C LEU A 55 -0.05 -0.35 -8.00
N VAL A 56 0.40 -1.17 -7.05
CA VAL A 56 -0.42 -1.63 -5.93
C VAL A 56 -0.82 -0.48 -5.01
N ILE A 57 0.09 0.45 -4.71
CA ILE A 57 -0.21 1.68 -3.95
C ILE A 57 -1.31 2.49 -4.65
N PHE A 58 -1.23 2.68 -5.97
CA PHE A 58 -2.31 3.36 -6.71
C PHE A 58 -3.62 2.58 -6.66
N GLY A 59 -3.57 1.25 -6.66
CA GLY A 59 -4.74 0.41 -6.38
C GLY A 59 -5.35 0.68 -5.01
N ILE A 60 -4.52 0.81 -3.96
CA ILE A 60 -4.97 1.14 -2.60
C ILE A 60 -5.63 2.51 -2.58
N SER A 61 -4.97 3.51 -3.19
CA SER A 61 -5.51 4.87 -3.32
C SER A 61 -6.85 4.87 -4.04
N TYR A 62 -7.02 4.11 -5.13
CA TYR A 62 -8.31 3.98 -5.81
C TYR A 62 -9.43 3.53 -4.86
N TYR A 63 -9.22 2.49 -4.07
CA TYR A 63 -10.23 2.03 -3.10
C TYR A 63 -10.44 3.01 -1.95
N LEU A 64 -9.41 3.72 -1.51
CA LEU A 64 -9.54 4.82 -0.53
C LEU A 64 -10.42 5.94 -1.07
N PHE A 65 -10.22 6.38 -2.32
CA PHE A 65 -11.06 7.38 -2.97
C PHE A 65 -12.51 6.92 -3.08
N ARG A 66 -12.77 5.63 -3.34
CA ARG A 66 -14.12 5.06 -3.31
C ARG A 66 -14.74 5.16 -1.91
N ILE A 67 -14.00 4.84 -0.86
CA ILE A 67 -14.47 5.01 0.53
C ILE A 67 -14.80 6.48 0.82
N PHE A 68 -13.94 7.41 0.42
CA PHE A 68 -14.17 8.85 0.61
C PHE A 68 -15.44 9.33 -0.08
N LEU A 69 -15.71 8.84 -1.29
CA LEU A 69 -16.95 9.14 -2.01
C LEU A 69 -18.18 8.57 -1.31
N LEU A 70 -18.13 7.35 -0.77
CA LEU A 70 -19.22 6.76 0.00
C LEU A 70 -19.48 7.54 1.31
N ILE A 71 -18.43 8.04 1.96
CA ILE A 71 -18.56 8.93 3.14
C ILE A 71 -19.27 10.24 2.75
N ASP A 72 -18.88 10.88 1.64
CA ASP A 72 -19.53 12.10 1.15
C ASP A 72 -21.02 11.86 0.85
N GLN A 73 -21.37 10.65 0.38
CA GLN A 73 -22.73 10.22 0.06
C GLN A 73 -23.53 9.69 1.26
N ARG A 74 -22.93 9.63 2.46
CA ARG A 74 -23.51 9.02 3.67
C ARG A 74 -23.85 7.52 3.54
N ASP A 75 -23.18 6.83 2.61
CA ASP A 75 -23.38 5.40 2.32
C ASP A 75 -22.14 4.57 2.70
N PHE A 76 -21.44 4.99 3.76
CA PHE A 76 -20.24 4.29 4.24
C PHE A 76 -20.57 2.95 4.92
N PHE A 77 -21.72 2.83 5.57
CA PHE A 77 -22.16 1.56 6.18
C PHE A 77 -22.88 0.69 5.14
N SER A 78 -22.18 0.35 4.07
CA SER A 78 -22.71 -0.42 2.95
C SER A 78 -21.79 -1.58 2.58
N LYS A 79 -22.35 -2.59 1.91
CA LYS A 79 -21.59 -3.74 1.38
C LYS A 79 -20.51 -3.30 0.38
N ILE A 80 -20.72 -2.17 -0.30
CA ILE A 80 -19.75 -1.57 -1.24
C ILE A 80 -18.54 -1.04 -0.48
N ALA A 81 -18.75 -0.32 0.62
CA ALA A 81 -17.65 0.14 1.48
C ALA A 81 -16.89 -1.03 2.10
N LEU A 82 -17.59 -2.05 2.59
CA LEU A 82 -16.98 -3.26 3.14
C LEU A 82 -16.10 -3.97 2.10
N HIS A 83 -16.57 -4.06 0.86
CA HIS A 83 -15.77 -4.60 -0.24
C HIS A 83 -14.51 -3.76 -0.51
N ALA A 84 -14.62 -2.42 -0.49
CA ALA A 84 -13.46 -1.56 -0.68
C ALA A 84 -12.41 -1.75 0.44
N VAL A 85 -12.84 -1.85 1.70
CA VAL A 85 -11.94 -2.14 2.85
C VAL A 85 -11.26 -3.51 2.70
N LYS A 86 -12.00 -4.54 2.28
CA LYS A 86 -11.45 -5.87 1.95
C LYS A 86 -10.36 -5.81 0.91
N MET A 87 -10.59 -5.06 -0.17
CA MET A 87 -9.62 -4.91 -1.26
C MET A 87 -8.36 -4.17 -0.78
N ILE A 88 -8.50 -3.11 0.03
CA ILE A 88 -7.36 -2.42 0.64
C ILE A 88 -6.50 -3.40 1.47
N ARG A 89 -7.13 -4.25 2.30
CA ARG A 89 -6.38 -5.27 3.07
C ARG A 89 -5.59 -6.20 2.15
N TYR A 90 -6.23 -6.76 1.12
CA TYR A 90 -5.56 -7.68 0.20
C TYR A 90 -4.42 -7.01 -0.56
N LEU A 91 -4.59 -5.75 -0.97
CA LEU A 91 -3.55 -4.98 -1.64
C LEU A 91 -2.36 -4.70 -0.72
N PHE A 92 -2.57 -4.39 0.56
CA PHE A 92 -1.45 -4.26 1.51
C PHE A 92 -0.70 -5.59 1.74
N ILE A 93 -1.39 -6.73 1.71
CA ILE A 93 -0.75 -8.06 1.76
C ILE A 93 0.06 -8.30 0.48
N ALA A 94 -0.49 -7.96 -0.68
CA ALA A 94 0.23 -8.07 -1.95
C ALA A 94 1.48 -7.17 -1.97
N GLU A 95 1.37 -5.95 -1.46
CA GLU A 95 2.49 -5.00 -1.33
C GLU A 95 3.63 -5.59 -0.50
N PHE A 96 3.31 -6.19 0.66
CA PHE A 96 4.30 -6.90 1.48
C PHE A 96 5.07 -7.96 0.66
N VAL A 97 4.34 -8.80 -0.08
CA VAL A 97 4.96 -9.87 -0.89
C VAL A 97 5.82 -9.30 -2.02
N ILE A 98 5.37 -8.23 -2.69
CA ILE A 98 6.12 -7.59 -3.78
C ILE A 98 7.42 -6.96 -3.26
N LEU A 99 7.35 -6.28 -2.11
CA LEU A 99 8.51 -5.63 -1.50
C LEU A 99 9.58 -6.61 -0.99
N LEU A 100 9.23 -7.86 -0.71
CA LEU A 100 10.23 -8.91 -0.44
C LEU A 100 11.19 -9.11 -1.63
N GLY A 101 10.77 -8.82 -2.87
CA GLY A 101 11.63 -8.89 -4.05
C GLY A 101 12.79 -7.88 -4.06
N ILE A 102 12.74 -6.84 -3.21
CA ILE A 102 13.82 -5.87 -3.03
C ILE A 102 14.92 -6.40 -2.10
N MET A 103 14.58 -7.32 -1.19
CA MET A 103 15.49 -7.80 -0.14
C MET A 103 16.78 -8.45 -0.67
N PRO A 104 16.79 -9.26 -1.75
CA PRO A 104 18.02 -9.83 -2.29
C PRO A 104 19.07 -8.79 -2.68
N PHE A 105 18.65 -7.68 -3.30
CA PHE A 105 19.55 -6.57 -3.64
C PHE A 105 20.02 -5.80 -2.40
N VAL A 106 19.14 -5.61 -1.42
CA VAL A 106 19.49 -4.99 -0.14
C VAL A 106 20.51 -5.82 0.63
N TYR A 107 20.35 -7.14 0.66
CA TYR A 107 21.31 -8.04 1.27
C TYR A 107 22.68 -7.94 0.59
N TYR A 108 22.70 -8.01 -0.74
CA TYR A 108 23.93 -7.88 -1.53
C TYR A 108 24.67 -6.56 -1.24
N THR A 109 23.94 -5.45 -1.26
CA THR A 109 24.51 -4.11 -1.01
C THR A 109 24.97 -3.91 0.42
N ALA A 110 24.25 -4.48 1.40
CA ALA A 110 24.65 -4.43 2.81
C ALA A 110 25.96 -5.19 3.07
N ASP A 111 26.13 -6.36 2.44
CA ASP A 111 27.32 -7.20 2.56
C ASP A 111 28.55 -6.55 1.90
N HIS A 112 28.39 -6.01 0.68
CA HIS A 112 29.49 -5.38 -0.07
C HIS A 112 29.81 -3.96 0.40
N GLY A 113 28.86 -3.27 1.01
CA GLY A 113 29.00 -1.91 1.52
C GLY A 113 29.42 -1.81 2.98
N ASP A 114 29.70 -2.94 3.65
CA ASP A 114 29.97 -3.02 5.09
C ASP A 114 28.90 -2.31 5.94
N ALA A 115 27.63 -2.49 5.54
CA ALA A 115 26.48 -1.80 6.11
C ALA A 115 25.35 -2.78 6.51
N PRO A 116 25.61 -3.74 7.42
CA PRO A 116 24.65 -4.79 7.78
C PRO A 116 23.33 -4.24 8.39
N GLY A 117 23.37 -3.05 9.00
CA GLY A 117 22.19 -2.38 9.55
C GLY A 117 21.12 -2.04 8.49
N LEU A 118 21.49 -1.94 7.22
CA LEU A 118 20.57 -1.66 6.11
C LEU A 118 19.48 -2.73 5.99
N ILE A 119 19.83 -4.00 6.24
CA ILE A 119 18.89 -5.14 6.17
C ILE A 119 17.75 -4.96 7.17
N ILE A 120 18.07 -4.50 8.39
CA ILE A 120 17.07 -4.30 9.44
C ILE A 120 16.18 -3.11 9.11
N ILE A 121 16.77 -1.99 8.66
CA ILE A 121 16.03 -0.77 8.34
C ILE A 121 15.06 -1.03 7.18
N VAL A 122 15.54 -1.57 6.07
CA VAL A 122 14.69 -1.85 4.91
C VAL A 122 13.72 -2.97 5.22
N GLY A 123 14.14 -4.01 5.95
CA GLY A 123 13.26 -5.09 6.40
C GLY A 123 12.06 -4.57 7.21
N ALA A 124 12.27 -3.60 8.12
CA ALA A 124 11.19 -2.98 8.87
C ALA A 124 10.20 -2.24 7.95
N VAL A 125 10.71 -1.55 6.92
CA VAL A 125 9.86 -0.88 5.91
C VAL A 125 9.07 -1.90 5.09
N VAL A 126 9.69 -3.00 4.67
CA VAL A 126 9.03 -4.08 3.93
C VAL A 126 7.90 -4.69 4.75
N PHE A 127 8.03 -4.79 6.07
CA PHE A 127 6.99 -5.33 6.97
C PHE A 127 5.83 -4.37 7.25
N LEU A 128 5.97 -3.07 6.97
CA LEU A 128 4.97 -2.06 7.30
C LEU A 128 3.59 -2.32 6.65
N PRO A 129 3.48 -2.68 5.35
CA PRO A 129 2.21 -3.03 4.73
C PRO A 129 1.48 -4.16 5.44
N LEU A 130 2.21 -5.16 5.97
CA LEU A 130 1.62 -6.28 6.69
C LEU A 130 0.98 -5.82 8.02
N ALA A 131 1.66 -4.94 8.75
CA ALA A 131 1.10 -4.33 9.96
C ALA A 131 -0.12 -3.45 9.67
N ILE A 132 -0.14 -2.74 8.53
CA ILE A 132 -1.32 -1.99 8.11
C ILE A 132 -2.46 -2.94 7.72
N ALA A 133 -2.16 -4.05 7.03
CA ALA A 133 -3.17 -5.04 6.65
C ALA A 133 -3.88 -5.66 7.85
N THR A 134 -3.17 -5.93 8.96
CA THR A 134 -3.80 -6.43 10.19
C THR A 134 -4.73 -5.39 10.81
N PHE A 135 -4.34 -4.11 10.82
CA PHE A 135 -5.20 -3.02 11.26
C PHE A 135 -6.45 -2.87 10.38
N VAL A 136 -6.29 -2.91 9.05
CA VAL A 136 -7.41 -2.85 8.10
C VAL A 136 -8.35 -4.05 8.27
N TYR A 137 -7.84 -5.24 8.58
CA TYR A 137 -8.67 -6.39 8.90
C TYR A 137 -9.57 -6.13 10.13
N THR A 138 -9.04 -5.49 11.17
CA THR A 138 -9.87 -5.11 12.33
C THR A 138 -10.97 -4.11 11.92
N MET A 139 -10.63 -3.11 11.09
CA MET A 139 -11.63 -2.16 10.57
C MET A 139 -12.69 -2.86 9.69
N GLU A 140 -12.30 -3.84 8.89
CA GLU A 140 -13.19 -4.67 8.09
C GLU A 140 -14.25 -5.36 8.96
N GLN A 141 -13.83 -5.99 10.06
CA GLN A 141 -14.75 -6.68 10.98
C GLN A 141 -15.70 -5.71 11.70
N ILE A 142 -15.20 -4.55 12.13
CA ILE A 142 -16.02 -3.51 12.75
C ILE A 142 -17.09 -3.01 11.78
N LEU A 143 -16.72 -2.78 10.52
CA LEU A 143 -17.65 -2.32 9.49
C LEU A 143 -18.69 -3.39 9.16
N ASP A 144 -18.30 -4.66 9.02
CA ASP A 144 -19.23 -5.77 8.78
C ASP A 144 -20.28 -5.89 9.89
N ASN A 145 -19.85 -5.83 11.15
CA ASN A 145 -20.77 -5.86 12.29
C ASN A 145 -21.70 -4.64 12.30
N SER A 146 -21.17 -3.46 12.00
CA SER A 146 -21.98 -2.23 11.94
C SER A 146 -23.04 -2.27 10.83
N ILE A 147 -22.73 -2.88 9.69
CA ILE A 147 -23.68 -3.08 8.59
C ILE A 147 -24.81 -4.02 9.04
N LYS A 148 -24.48 -5.16 9.65
CA LYS A 148 -25.48 -6.12 10.16
C LYS A 148 -26.43 -5.48 11.17
N MET A 149 -25.89 -4.70 12.11
CA MET A 149 -26.71 -3.97 13.10
C MET A 149 -27.64 -2.96 12.46
N LYS A 150 -27.19 -2.25 11.42
CA LYS A 150 -28.04 -1.32 10.66
C LYS A 150 -29.16 -2.07 9.93
N ASP A 151 -28.84 -3.17 9.26
CA ASP A 151 -29.81 -3.99 8.52
C ASP A 151 -30.88 -4.59 9.45
N GLU A 152 -30.49 -5.07 10.64
CA GLU A 152 -31.43 -5.59 11.65
C GLU A 152 -32.39 -4.51 12.18
N ASN A 153 -31.86 -3.31 12.44
CA ASN A 153 -32.67 -2.18 12.90
C ASN A 153 -33.66 -1.72 11.82
N ASP A 154 -33.24 -1.70 10.55
CA ASP A 154 -34.10 -1.34 9.41
C ASP A 154 -35.23 -2.36 9.17
N LEU A 155 -35.09 -3.62 9.64
CA LEU A 155 -36.11 -4.67 9.52
C LEU A 155 -37.15 -4.71 10.66
N THR A 156 -36.89 -4.02 11.77
CA THR A 156 -37.74 -4.08 12.99
C THR A 156 -38.70 -2.89 13.10
N ILE A 157 -38.51 -1.84 12.29
CA ILE A 157 -39.31 -0.61 12.28
C ILE A 157 -40.47 -0.73 11.28
#